data_AF-M5BIE8-F1
#
_entry.id   AF-M5BIE8-F1
#
_cell.length_a   1.000
_cell.length_b   1.000
_cell.length_c   1.000
_cell.angle_alpha   90.00
_cell.angle_beta   90.00
_cell.angle_gamma   90.00
#
_symmetry.space_group_name_H-M   'P 1'
#
loop_
_entity.id
_entity.type
_entity.pdbx_description
1 polymer ?
#
loop_
_entity_poly.entity_id
_entity_poly.type
_entity_poly.pdbx_seq_one_letter_code
_entity_poly.pdbx_strand_id
1 'polypeptide(L)'
;MQLALTSVPVDPVKQKANFRLAYEKYLSGAERFPKDDENHAYYLKSALECLMESGATLTETLPLMERVRKATPLMKNIWETSGMALCGRDAALQAVISFEEGVQKQLKDGTLTMNDSVTMPHSGNL
;
A
#
# COMPACT_ATOMS: atom_id res chain seq x y z
N MET A 1 -38.48 -10.20 -5.86
CA MET A 1 -37.60 -10.97 -6.78
C MET A 1 -36.17 -10.59 -6.44
N GLN A 2 -35.47 -11.42 -5.64
CA GLN A 2 -34.10 -11.16 -5.22
C GLN A 2 -33.16 -11.53 -6.38
N LEU A 3 -32.54 -10.53 -7.02
CA LEU A 3 -31.44 -10.78 -7.95
C LEU A 3 -30.25 -11.26 -7.11
N ALA A 4 -30.03 -12.57 -7.09
CA ALA A 4 -28.79 -13.14 -6.59
C ALA A 4 -27.67 -12.68 -7.53
N LEU A 5 -26.92 -11.66 -7.09
CA LEU A 5 -25.59 -11.36 -7.61
C LEU A 5 -24.72 -12.59 -7.34
N THR A 6 -24.73 -13.52 -8.28
CA THR A 6 -23.75 -14.62 -8.28
C THR A 6 -22.40 -13.96 -8.54
N SER A 7 -21.55 -13.92 -7.51
CA SER A 7 -20.18 -13.46 -7.68
C SER A 7 -19.52 -14.35 -8.73
N VAL A 8 -18.92 -13.72 -9.75
CA VAL A 8 -18.12 -14.45 -10.73
C VAL A 8 -17.00 -15.16 -9.96
N PRO A 9 -16.78 -16.47 -10.16
CA PRO A 9 -15.69 -17.18 -9.51
C PRO A 9 -14.36 -16.51 -9.90
N VAL A 10 -13.65 -15.99 -8.89
CA VAL A 10 -12.34 -15.37 -9.06
C VAL A 10 -11.29 -16.48 -9.02
N ASP A 11 -10.49 -16.59 -10.08
CA ASP A 11 -9.28 -17.42 -10.08
C ASP A 11 -8.22 -16.75 -9.18
N PRO A 12 -7.86 -17.34 -8.02
CA PRO A 12 -6.94 -16.72 -7.07
C PRO A 12 -5.53 -16.54 -7.63
N VAL A 13 -5.09 -17.41 -8.54
CA VAL A 13 -3.76 -17.31 -9.18
C VAL A 13 -3.76 -16.12 -10.12
N LYS A 14 -4.79 -16.01 -10.96
CA LYS A 14 -4.95 -14.87 -11.86
C LYS A 14 -5.13 -13.56 -11.09
N GLN A 15 -5.83 -13.58 -9.96
CA GLN A 15 -6.01 -12.42 -9.09
C GLN A 15 -4.67 -11.91 -8.56
N LYS A 16 -3.84 -12.79 -7.98
CA LYS A 16 -2.50 -12.43 -7.50
C LYS A 16 -1.61 -11.88 -8.62
N ALA A 17 -1.68 -12.48 -9.81
CA ALA A 17 -0.95 -12.00 -10.98
C ALA A 17 -1.40 -10.59 -11.41
N ASN A 18 -2.70 -10.31 -11.38
CA ASN A 18 -3.25 -8.98 -11.68
C ASN A 18 -2.78 -7.94 -10.65
N PHE A 19 -2.75 -8.29 -9.37
CA PHE A 19 -2.23 -7.41 -8.33
C PHE A 19 -0.73 -7.13 -8.52
N ARG A 20 0.05 -8.14 -8.89
CA ARG A 20 1.48 -7.94 -9.22
C ARG A 20 1.65 -6.98 -10.40
N LEU A 21 0.86 -7.13 -11.45
CA LEU A 21 0.87 -6.21 -12.59
C LEU A 21 0.45 -4.79 -12.18
N ALA A 22 -0.59 -4.65 -11.34
CA ALA A 22 -1.03 -3.35 -10.84
C ALA A 22 0.06 -2.66 -10.01
N TYR A 23 0.76 -3.41 -9.16
CA TYR A 23 1.95 -2.93 -8.42
C TYR A 23 2.97 -2.29 -9.37
N GLU A 24 3.33 -2.95 -10.47
CA GLU A 24 4.31 -2.43 -11.43
C GLU A 24 3.84 -1.11 -12.06
N LYS A 25 2.54 -1.00 -12.38
CA LYS A 25 1.97 0.23 -12.96
C LYS A 25 1.92 1.37 -11.97
N TYR A 26 1.48 1.14 -10.74
CA TYR A 26 1.48 2.16 -9.69
C TYR A 26 2.89 2.59 -9.32
N LEU A 27 3.83 1.65 -9.19
CA LEU A 27 5.22 1.97 -8.92
C LEU A 27 5.81 2.82 -10.05
N SER A 28 5.63 2.41 -11.32
CA SER A 28 6.08 3.22 -12.46
C SER A 28 5.42 4.59 -12.50
N GLY A 29 4.15 4.71 -12.11
CA GLY A 29 3.47 6.00 -11.99
C GLY A 29 4.08 6.88 -10.90
N ALA A 30 4.39 6.32 -9.73
CA ALA A 30 5.00 7.05 -8.62
C ALA A 30 6.34 7.68 -9.03
N GLU A 31 7.17 6.96 -9.80
CA GLU A 31 8.47 7.48 -10.27
C GLU A 31 8.36 8.65 -11.26
N ARG A 32 7.17 8.93 -11.80
CA ARG A 32 6.97 10.08 -12.71
C ARG A 32 6.72 11.39 -11.96
N PHE A 33 6.38 11.32 -10.68
CA PHE A 33 6.15 12.48 -9.85
C PHE A 33 7.41 12.85 -9.06
N PRO A 34 7.65 14.14 -8.80
CA PRO A 34 8.64 14.59 -7.83
C PRO A 34 8.44 13.95 -6.45
N LYS A 35 9.52 13.76 -5.68
CA LYS A 35 9.46 13.07 -4.37
C LYS A 35 8.60 13.78 -3.32
N ASP A 36 8.41 15.08 -3.49
CA ASP A 36 7.61 16.00 -2.68
C ASP A 36 6.19 16.24 -3.24
N ASP A 37 5.79 15.51 -4.28
CA ASP A 37 4.42 15.53 -4.79
C ASP A 37 3.53 14.55 -4.00
N GLU A 38 2.29 14.95 -3.73
CA GLU A 38 1.32 14.10 -3.02
C GLU A 38 0.99 12.80 -3.77
N ASN A 39 1.03 12.81 -5.11
CA ASN A 39 0.78 11.63 -5.93
C ASN A 39 1.95 10.65 -5.89
N HIS A 40 3.18 11.13 -5.69
CA HIS A 40 4.32 10.24 -5.48
C HIS A 40 4.08 9.36 -4.25
N ALA A 41 3.77 9.99 -3.10
CA ALA A 41 3.50 9.26 -1.87
C ALA A 41 2.27 8.34 -2.00
N TYR A 42 1.19 8.84 -2.62
CA TYR A 42 -0.05 8.06 -2.74
C TYR A 42 0.10 6.84 -3.68
N TYR A 43 0.80 7.00 -4.82
CA TYR A 43 1.00 5.88 -5.73
C TYR A 43 1.98 4.84 -5.18
N LEU A 44 2.97 5.25 -4.36
CA LEU A 44 3.79 4.27 -3.62
C LEU A 44 2.94 3.44 -2.66
N LYS A 45 1.98 4.07 -1.96
CA LYS A 45 1.02 3.36 -1.11
C LYS A 45 0.15 2.40 -1.91
N SER A 46 -0.41 2.83 -3.05
CA SER A 46 -1.20 1.95 -3.92
C SER A 46 -0.38 0.79 -4.50
N ALA A 47 0.87 1.04 -4.86
CA ALA A 47 1.80 0.00 -5.29
C ALA A 47 2.06 -1.02 -4.17
N LEU A 48 2.25 -0.55 -2.93
CA LEU A 48 2.45 -1.41 -1.76
C LEU A 48 1.26 -2.34 -1.51
N GLU A 49 0.04 -1.81 -1.52
CA GLU A 49 -1.17 -2.62 -1.33
C GLU A 49 -1.29 -3.69 -2.41
N CYS A 50 -1.10 -3.33 -3.67
CA CYS A 50 -1.10 -4.30 -4.77
C CYS A 50 0.00 -5.36 -4.60
N LEU A 51 1.19 -4.97 -4.14
CA LEU A 51 2.29 -5.91 -3.91
C LEU A 51 1.94 -6.90 -2.79
N MET A 52 1.36 -6.43 -1.68
CA MET A 52 0.88 -7.29 -0.59
C MET A 52 -0.21 -8.25 -1.04
N GLU A 53 -1.22 -7.77 -1.78
CA GLU A 53 -2.33 -8.60 -2.29
C GLU A 53 -1.86 -9.64 -3.32
N SER A 54 -0.70 -9.42 -3.95
CA SER A 54 -0.05 -10.44 -4.79
C SER A 54 0.56 -11.60 -3.99
N GLY A 55 0.65 -11.47 -2.66
CA GLY A 55 1.28 -12.44 -1.76
C GLY A 55 2.80 -12.28 -1.65
N ALA A 56 3.32 -11.08 -1.91
CA ALA A 56 4.74 -10.78 -1.80
C ALA A 56 5.22 -10.81 -0.34
N THR A 57 6.48 -11.17 -0.13
CA THR A 57 7.04 -11.30 1.21
C THR A 57 7.47 -9.95 1.79
N LEU A 58 7.81 -9.93 3.08
CA LEU A 58 8.42 -8.78 3.73
C LEU A 58 9.75 -8.34 3.09
N THR A 59 10.48 -9.25 2.44
CA THR A 59 11.67 -8.91 1.64
C THR A 59 11.35 -7.90 0.54
N GLU A 60 10.19 -8.02 -0.09
CA GLU A 60 9.78 -7.16 -1.20
C GLU A 60 8.97 -5.93 -0.73
N THR A 61 8.12 -6.11 0.29
CA THR A 61 7.17 -5.07 0.72
C THR A 61 7.76 -4.06 1.70
N LEU A 62 8.67 -4.48 2.59
CA LEU A 62 9.26 -3.59 3.61
C LEU A 62 10.05 -2.42 3.02
N PRO A 63 10.87 -2.58 1.95
CA PRO A 63 11.50 -1.44 1.29
C PRO A 63 10.50 -0.41 0.73
N LEU A 64 9.31 -0.86 0.33
CA LEU A 64 8.29 0.04 -0.22
C LEU A 64 7.51 0.76 0.89
N MET A 65 7.30 0.14 2.06
CA MET A 65 6.82 0.83 3.27
C MET A 65 7.76 1.98 3.66
N GLU A 66 9.07 1.71 3.70
CA GLU A 66 10.07 2.72 4.03
C GLU A 66 10.01 3.92 3.07
N ARG A 67 9.79 3.66 1.77
CA ARG A 67 9.65 4.72 0.76
C ARG A 67 8.42 5.59 1.02
N VAL A 68 7.29 4.99 1.37
CA VAL A 68 6.07 5.73 1.77
C VAL A 68 6.35 6.61 2.99
N ARG A 69 6.98 6.05 4.03
CA ARG A 69 7.36 6.78 5.25
C ARG A 69 8.27 7.97 4.96
N LYS A 70 9.23 7.83 4.05
CA LYS A 70 10.14 8.92 3.63
C LYS A 70 9.45 9.99 2.77
N ALA A 71 8.54 9.61 1.88
CA ALA A 71 7.85 10.56 1.00
C ALA A 71 6.80 11.41 1.73
N THR A 72 6.14 10.83 2.74
CA THR A 72 5.05 11.47 3.49
C THR A 72 5.41 12.86 4.07
N PRO A 73 6.51 13.05 4.82
CA PRO A 73 6.86 14.37 5.34
C PRO A 73 7.29 15.35 4.24
N LEU A 74 7.83 14.88 3.11
CA LEU A 74 8.26 15.75 2.02
C LEU A 74 7.04 16.42 1.36
N MET A 75 6.04 15.62 0.99
CA MET A 75 4.85 16.14 0.33
C MET A 75 3.97 16.98 1.26
N LYS A 76 3.93 16.66 2.56
CA LYS A 76 3.16 17.44 3.54
C LYS A 76 3.56 18.91 3.58
N ASN A 77 4.84 19.24 3.38
CA ASN A 77 5.32 20.62 3.40
C ASN A 77 4.64 21.53 2.35
N ILE A 78 4.10 20.93 1.28
CA ILE A 78 3.48 21.66 0.15
C ILE A 78 1.98 21.36 0.07
N TRP A 79 1.57 20.11 0.36
CA TRP A 79 0.26 19.57 0.03
C TRP A 79 -0.66 19.27 1.24
N GLU A 80 -0.34 19.80 2.42
CA GLU A 80 -1.09 19.56 3.66
C GLU A 80 -2.57 20.00 3.59
N THR A 81 -2.92 20.95 2.72
CA THR A 81 -4.30 21.48 2.59
C THR A 81 -4.96 21.17 1.25
N SER A 82 -4.35 20.27 0.46
CA SER A 82 -4.89 19.78 -0.81
C SER A 82 -6.22 19.04 -0.65
N GLY A 83 -6.94 18.86 -1.76
CA GLY A 83 -8.16 18.04 -1.78
C GLY A 83 -7.92 16.60 -1.31
N MET A 84 -6.77 16.00 -1.67
CA MET A 84 -6.40 14.67 -1.21
C MET A 84 -6.14 14.62 0.30
N ALA A 85 -5.53 15.67 0.87
CA ALA A 85 -5.35 15.78 2.32
C ALA A 85 -6.70 15.71 3.05
N LEU A 86 -7.65 16.52 2.58
CA LEU A 86 -8.98 16.64 3.15
C LEU A 86 -9.84 15.38 2.94
N CYS A 87 -9.52 14.56 1.95
CA CYS A 87 -10.19 13.30 1.65
C CYS A 87 -9.45 12.06 2.21
N GLY A 88 -8.60 12.22 3.22
CA GLY A 88 -8.08 11.09 4.01
C GLY A 88 -6.78 10.46 3.51
N ARG A 89 -6.09 11.06 2.53
CA ARG A 89 -4.76 10.59 2.11
C ARG A 89 -3.80 10.47 3.30
N ASP A 90 -3.77 11.49 4.16
CA ASP A 90 -2.82 11.53 5.28
C ASP A 90 -3.07 10.39 6.27
N ALA A 91 -4.34 10.07 6.54
CA ALA A 91 -4.72 8.92 7.36
C ALA A 91 -4.27 7.61 6.71
N ALA A 92 -4.45 7.46 5.39
CA ALA A 92 -4.04 6.28 4.65
C ALA A 92 -2.51 6.08 4.66
N LEU A 93 -1.73 7.15 4.52
CA LEU A 93 -0.26 7.10 4.59
C LEU A 93 0.23 6.83 6.01
N GLN A 94 -0.42 7.43 7.01
CA GLN A 94 -0.11 7.16 8.41
C GLN A 94 -0.38 5.70 8.79
N ALA A 95 -1.42 5.08 8.23
CA ALA A 95 -1.70 3.66 8.44
C ALA A 95 -0.55 2.77 7.93
N VAL A 96 0.07 3.11 6.79
CA VAL A 96 1.27 2.40 6.29
C VAL A 96 2.44 2.53 7.26
N ILE A 97 2.69 3.74 7.78
CA ILE A 97 3.80 4.00 8.71
C ILE A 97 3.60 3.22 10.01
N SER A 98 2.41 3.26 10.60
CA SER A 98 2.10 2.50 11.81
C SER A 98 2.14 0.99 11.58
N PHE A 99 1.78 0.52 10.38
CA PHE A 99 1.93 -0.88 10.01
C PHE A 99 3.42 -1.28 9.89
N GLU A 100 4.26 -0.47 9.25
CA GLU A 100 5.72 -0.68 9.17
C GLU A 100 6.32 -0.84 10.57
N GLU A 101 5.96 0.04 11.50
CA GLU A 101 6.42 -0.02 12.91
C GLU A 101 6.02 -1.35 13.58
N GLY A 102 4.78 -1.80 13.38
CA GLY A 102 4.29 -3.07 13.89
C GLY A 102 5.01 -4.29 13.30
N VAL A 103 5.33 -4.25 12.01
CA VAL A 103 6.11 -5.29 11.32
C VAL A 103 7.54 -5.33 11.85
N GLN A 104 8.20 -4.18 11.96
CA GLN A 104 9.57 -4.06 12.47
C GLN A 104 9.69 -4.59 13.91
N LYS A 105 8.70 -4.32 14.76
CA LYS A 105 8.64 -4.87 16.11
C LYS A 105 8.56 -6.39 16.10
N GLN A 106 7.67 -6.97 15.29
CA GLN A 106 7.49 -8.42 15.18
C GLN A 106 8.71 -9.13 14.58
N LEU A 107 9.41 -8.50 13.64
CA LEU A 107 10.69 -8.99 13.11
C LEU A 107 11.76 -9.03 14.21
N LYS A 108 11.84 -7.99 15.04
CA LYS A 108 12.78 -7.91 16.16
C LYS A 108 12.48 -8.95 17.24
N ASP A 109 11.20 -9.16 17.53
CA ASP A 109 10.73 -10.13 18.53
C ASP A 109 10.76 -11.58 17.99
N GLY A 110 11.06 -11.77 16.71
CA GLY A 110 11.19 -13.08 16.05
C GLY A 110 9.84 -13.76 15.72
N THR A 111 8.72 -13.04 15.84
CA THR A 111 7.39 -13.57 15.50
C THR A 111 7.09 -13.49 14.00
N LEU A 112 7.85 -12.67 13.26
CA LEU A 112 7.87 -12.64 11.80
C LEU A 112 9.30 -12.85 11.29
N THR A 113 9.40 -13.25 10.04
CA THR A 113 10.61 -13.40 9.25
C THR A 113 10.47 -12.63 7.93
N MET A 114 11.59 -12.36 7.26
CA MET A 114 11.58 -11.68 5.96
C MET A 114 10.87 -12.46 4.83
N ASN A 115 10.55 -13.74 5.05
CA ASN A 115 9.85 -14.60 4.10
C ASN A 115 8.33 -14.61 4.31
N ASP A 116 7.83 -14.02 5.39
CA ASP A 116 6.40 -13.99 5.65
C ASP A 116 5.70 -13.00 4.73
N SER A 117 4.47 -13.33 4.35
CA SER A 117 3.56 -12.46 3.59
C SER A 117 2.52 -11.90 4.55
N VAL A 118 2.43 -10.58 4.64
CA VAL A 118 1.47 -9.87 5.49
C VAL A 118 0.70 -8.86 4.66
N THR A 119 -0.57 -8.65 4.98
CA THR A 119 -1.43 -7.64 4.37
C THR A 119 -1.83 -6.62 5.42
N MET A 120 -2.01 -5.36 4.99
CA MET A 120 -2.58 -4.36 5.89
C MET A 120 -4.05 -4.69 6.15
N PRO A 121 -4.56 -4.46 7.38
CA PRO A 121 -5.98 -4.60 7.65
C PRO A 121 -6.76 -3.62 6.76
N HIS A 122 -7.66 -4.16 5.93
CA HIS A 122 -8.57 -3.35 5.14
C HIS A 122 -9.45 -2.58 6.12
N SER A 123 -9.23 -1.27 6.25
CA SER A 123 -10.20 -0.40 6.90
C SER A 123 -11.42 -0.43 6.00
N GLY A 124 -12.45 -1.17 6.39
CA GLY A 124 -13.70 -1.20 5.65
C GLY A 124 -14.20 0.23 5.42
N ASN A 125 -14.59 0.51 4.18
CA ASN A 125 -15.22 1.73 3.66
C ASN A 125 -14.26 2.79 3.11
N LEU A 126 -14.13 2.79 1.79
CA LEU A 126 -14.58 3.94 0.99
C LEU A 126 -15.90 3.56 0.33
#